data_AF-A0A7M7HF81-F1
#
_entry.id   AF-A0A7M7HF81-F1
#
_cell.length_a   1.000
_cell.length_b   1.000
_cell.length_c   1.000
_cell.angle_alpha   90.00
_cell.angle_beta   90.00
_cell.angle_gamma   90.00
#
_symmetry.space_group_name_H-M   'P 1'
#
loop_
_entity.id
_entity.type
_entity.pdbx_description
1 polymer ?
#
loop_
_entity_poly.entity_id
_entity_poly.type
_entity_poly.pdbx_seq_one_letter_code
_entity_poly.pdbx_strand_id
1 'polypeptide(L)'
;MAANPGRNGSCSSHASERSSACSSSNSSGSKNNTLSTRSSHDIYDLDDTKCGWLLKRSRVSKKWKKRWFALRRDELIYGHNSESLDKSIPLDGTDITDSVMDQKLFVFKLQPLNYNRTFFLQAENEADQLEWMSAICFAKAISHQTDKSKSCVLQ
;
A
#
# COMPACT_ATOMS: atom_id res chain seq x y z
N MET A 1 -66.99 -16.11 -2.40
CA MET A 1 -67.19 -14.69 -2.78
C MET A 1 -67.59 -13.90 -1.55
N ALA A 2 -67.23 -12.62 -1.53
CA ALA A 2 -67.50 -11.60 -0.50
C ALA A 2 -66.49 -11.50 0.66
N ALA A 3 -65.55 -10.57 0.45
CA ALA A 3 -64.68 -9.97 1.46
C ALA A 3 -65.43 -8.92 2.28
N ASN A 4 -65.01 -8.74 3.53
CA ASN A 4 -65.54 -7.73 4.46
C ASN A 4 -64.84 -6.35 4.25
N PRO A 5 -65.50 -5.22 4.57
CA PRO A 5 -65.05 -3.87 4.20
C PRO A 5 -64.52 -3.00 5.37
N GLY A 6 -63.76 -1.95 5.01
CA GLY A 6 -63.61 -0.67 5.74
C GLY A 6 -62.66 -0.67 6.96
N ARG A 7 -61.83 0.34 7.24
CA ARG A 7 -61.82 1.77 6.87
C ARG A 7 -60.43 2.39 7.11
N ASN A 8 -60.07 3.30 6.21
CA ASN A 8 -59.42 4.62 6.33
C ASN A 8 -58.34 4.92 7.39
N GLY A 9 -57.20 5.43 6.90
CA GLY A 9 -56.29 6.34 7.60
C GLY A 9 -55.26 6.93 6.64
N SER A 10 -55.39 8.21 6.32
CA SER A 10 -54.57 8.98 5.37
C SER A 10 -53.35 9.61 6.06
N CYS A 11 -52.19 9.66 5.40
CA CYS A 11 -51.39 10.90 5.32
C CYS A 11 -50.28 10.84 4.23
N SER A 12 -50.31 11.88 3.40
CA SER A 12 -49.28 12.46 2.51
C SER A 12 -47.94 12.69 3.25
N SER A 13 -46.75 12.94 2.68
CA SER A 13 -46.26 13.35 1.36
C SER A 13 -44.72 13.51 1.43
N HIS A 14 -44.09 13.71 0.27
CA HIS A 14 -42.74 14.28 0.00
C HIS A 14 -41.61 13.29 -0.29
N ALA A 15 -41.49 12.98 -1.59
CA ALA A 15 -40.23 12.74 -2.26
C ALA A 15 -39.43 14.05 -2.40
N SER A 16 -38.11 13.98 -2.30
CA SER A 16 -37.21 15.03 -2.78
C SER A 16 -35.93 14.39 -3.30
N GLU A 17 -35.83 14.40 -4.63
CA GLU A 17 -34.61 14.21 -5.41
C GLU A 17 -33.60 15.32 -5.08
N ARG A 18 -32.31 15.00 -5.12
CA ARG A 18 -31.27 16.01 -5.31
C ARG A 18 -30.06 15.43 -6.05
N SER A 19 -30.06 15.68 -7.35
CA SER A 19 -28.88 15.72 -8.22
C SER A 19 -28.01 16.93 -7.88
N SER A 20 -26.69 16.83 -8.02
CA SER A 20 -25.79 18.00 -8.10
C SER A 20 -24.58 17.67 -8.95
N ALA A 21 -24.33 18.55 -9.91
CA ALA A 21 -23.51 18.37 -11.10
C ALA A 21 -22.02 18.70 -10.89
N CYS A 22 -21.23 18.27 -11.87
CA CYS A 22 -19.85 18.64 -12.14
C CYS A 22 -19.66 20.13 -12.46
N SER A 23 -18.50 20.68 -12.08
CA SER A 23 -17.98 21.94 -12.65
C SER A 23 -16.47 21.85 -12.79
N SER A 24 -15.99 21.88 -14.02
CA SER A 24 -14.61 22.19 -14.40
C SER A 24 -14.48 23.69 -14.66
N SER A 25 -13.37 24.30 -14.24
CA SER A 25 -12.95 25.62 -14.73
C SER A 25 -11.43 25.70 -14.84
N ASN A 26 -10.95 25.96 -16.06
CA ASN A 26 -9.58 26.36 -16.39
C ASN A 26 -9.44 27.90 -16.31
N SER A 27 -8.27 28.43 -15.93
CA SER A 27 -7.60 29.57 -16.60
C SER A 27 -6.23 29.92 -16.00
N SER A 28 -5.32 30.25 -16.93
CA SER A 28 -3.90 30.64 -16.90
C SER A 28 -3.55 31.98 -16.21
N GLY A 29 -2.27 32.17 -15.84
CA GLY A 29 -1.66 33.50 -15.62
C GLY A 29 -0.38 33.56 -14.75
N SER A 30 0.77 33.80 -15.39
CA SER A 30 2.16 33.85 -14.86
C SER A 30 2.46 34.91 -13.79
N LYS A 31 3.32 34.60 -12.78
CA LYS A 31 4.24 35.55 -12.10
C LYS A 31 5.49 34.89 -11.43
N ASN A 32 6.65 35.11 -12.06
CA ASN A 32 8.01 35.38 -11.57
C ASN A 32 8.56 34.84 -10.22
N ASN A 33 9.65 34.06 -10.36
CA ASN A 33 10.95 34.08 -9.67
C ASN A 33 10.97 34.39 -8.16
N THR A 34 10.98 33.34 -7.33
CA THR A 34 11.48 33.38 -5.96
C THR A 34 12.47 32.25 -5.79
N LEU A 35 13.73 32.63 -5.53
CA LEU A 35 14.79 31.80 -4.97
C LEU A 35 14.27 31.16 -3.68
N SER A 36 13.71 29.96 -3.79
CA SER A 36 13.38 29.14 -2.63
C SER A 36 14.65 28.37 -2.25
N THR A 37 15.38 28.97 -1.32
CA THR A 37 16.18 28.29 -0.30
C THR A 37 15.94 26.78 -0.30
N ARG A 38 16.94 26.02 -0.76
CA ARG A 38 16.98 24.55 -0.66
C ARG A 38 16.72 24.21 0.80
N SER A 39 15.47 23.85 1.12
CA SER A 39 15.12 23.30 2.40
C SER A 39 15.91 22.01 2.51
N SER A 40 16.85 21.95 3.45
CA SER A 40 17.71 20.79 3.72
C SER A 40 16.95 19.57 4.26
N HIS A 41 15.68 19.41 3.91
CA HIS A 41 14.79 18.33 4.36
C HIS A 41 14.17 17.50 3.23
N ASP A 42 14.42 17.83 1.95
CA ASP A 42 13.93 17.04 0.81
C ASP A 42 15.01 16.12 0.20
N ILE A 43 15.88 15.53 1.05
CA ILE A 43 16.60 14.29 0.71
C ILE A 43 15.86 13.15 1.40
N TYR A 44 14.61 12.93 1.00
CA TYR A 44 13.95 11.68 1.33
C TYR A 44 14.61 10.61 0.47
N ASP A 45 15.56 9.90 1.08
CA ASP A 45 15.83 8.47 0.86
C ASP A 45 15.65 7.98 -0.59
N LEU A 46 16.49 8.49 -1.50
CA LEU A 46 16.47 8.17 -2.93
C LEU A 46 16.65 6.66 -3.24
N ASP A 47 16.95 5.84 -2.23
CA ASP A 47 17.10 4.38 -2.32
C ASP A 47 15.80 3.59 -2.06
N ASP A 48 14.73 4.24 -1.56
CA ASP A 48 13.43 3.59 -1.34
C ASP A 48 12.70 3.39 -2.68
N THR A 49 12.68 2.16 -3.19
CA THR A 49 12.03 1.81 -4.46
C THR A 49 10.50 1.92 -4.38
N LYS A 50 9.92 1.65 -3.20
CA LYS A 50 8.50 1.87 -2.89
C LYS A 50 8.35 2.02 -1.38
N CYS A 51 7.55 3.00 -0.94
CA CYS A 51 7.22 3.17 0.46
C CYS A 51 5.73 3.47 0.64
N GLY A 52 5.20 3.18 1.83
CA GLY A 52 3.79 3.42 2.12
C GLY A 52 3.24 2.64 3.31
N TRP A 53 1.98 2.91 3.63
CA TRP A 53 1.30 2.23 4.72
C TRP A 53 0.71 0.90 4.29
N LEU A 54 0.94 -0.14 5.09
CA LEU A 54 0.25 -1.43 4.96
C LEU A 54 -0.29 -1.88 6.31
N LEU A 55 -1.33 -2.71 6.28
CA LEU A 55 -1.79 -3.43 7.47
C LEU A 55 -1.04 -4.75 7.58
N LYS A 56 -0.37 -4.96 8.71
CA LYS A 56 0.41 -6.16 8.99
C LYS A 56 -0.27 -7.02 10.05
N ARG A 57 -0.46 -8.31 9.78
CA ARG A 57 -0.96 -9.26 10.78
C ARG A 57 0.11 -9.57 11.84
N SER A 58 -0.29 -9.49 13.10
CA SER A 58 0.52 -9.92 14.23
C SER A 58 0.65 -11.44 14.25
N ARG A 59 1.86 -11.97 14.50
CA ARG A 59 2.09 -13.42 14.59
C ARG A 59 1.34 -14.03 15.77
N VAL A 60 1.37 -13.36 16.92
CA VAL A 60 0.86 -13.86 18.21
C VAL A 60 -0.61 -13.50 18.36
N SER A 61 -0.92 -12.20 18.41
CA SER A 61 -2.28 -11.73 18.69
C SER A 61 -3.23 -11.79 17.50
N LYS A 62 -2.73 -12.12 16.28
CA LYS A 62 -3.49 -12.14 15.01
C LYS A 62 -4.15 -10.82 14.60
N LYS A 63 -4.08 -9.77 15.43
CA LYS A 63 -4.55 -8.42 15.13
C LYS A 63 -3.75 -7.81 13.99
N TRP A 64 -4.43 -7.07 13.11
CA TRP A 64 -3.83 -6.27 12.06
C TRP A 64 -3.40 -4.91 12.62
N LYS A 65 -2.20 -4.46 12.26
CA LYS A 65 -1.67 -3.16 12.70
C LYS A 65 -1.12 -2.40 11.51
N LYS A 66 -1.46 -1.11 11.42
CA LYS A 66 -0.92 -0.21 10.40
C LYS A 66 0.56 0.04 10.69
N ARG A 67 1.41 -0.17 9.69
CA ARG A 67 2.86 0.01 9.76
C ARG A 67 3.32 0.66 8.47
N TRP A 68 4.31 1.54 8.59
CA TRP A 68 4.97 2.10 7.42
C TRP A 68 5.95 1.06 6.90
N PHE A 69 5.93 0.81 5.60
CA PHE A 69 6.84 -0.08 4.91
C PHE A 69 7.65 0.73 3.91
N ALA A 70 8.92 0.37 3.76
CA ALA A 70 9.81 0.88 2.73
C ALA A 70 10.60 -0.28 2.14
N LEU A 71 10.67 -0.33 0.83
CA LEU A 71 11.43 -1.30 0.06
C LEU A 71 12.78 -0.69 -0.28
N ARG A 72 13.85 -1.19 0.35
CA ARG A 72 15.22 -0.73 0.13
C ARG A 72 16.07 -1.85 -0.44
N ARG A 73 16.54 -1.68 -1.67
CA ARG A 73 17.36 -2.67 -2.38
C ARG A 73 16.71 -4.07 -2.35
N ASP A 74 17.22 -4.95 -1.50
CA ASP A 74 16.87 -6.37 -1.36
C ASP A 74 16.12 -6.69 -0.06
N GLU A 75 15.70 -5.66 0.68
CA GLU A 75 15.02 -5.79 1.96
C GLU A 75 13.75 -4.95 2.03
N LEU A 76 12.72 -5.51 2.67
CA LEU A 76 11.51 -4.79 3.02
C LEU A 76 11.55 -4.43 4.51
N ILE A 77 11.78 -3.16 4.80
CA ILE A 77 11.83 -2.63 6.16
C ILE A 77 10.49 -2.03 6.56
N TYR A 78 10.17 -2.08 7.85
CA TYR A 78 8.92 -1.54 8.36
C TYR A 78 9.01 -1.06 9.81
N GLY A 79 8.13 -0.12 10.14
CA GLY A 79 8.21 0.69 11.34
C GLY A 79 6.87 1.20 11.84
N HIS A 80 6.89 1.94 12.96
CA HIS A 80 5.68 2.61 13.43
C HIS A 80 5.26 3.75 12.49
N ASN A 81 6.25 4.47 11.94
CA ASN A 81 6.12 5.56 10.98
C ASN A 81 7.33 5.54 10.01
N SER A 82 7.41 6.53 9.11
CA SER A 82 8.48 6.66 8.11
C SER A 82 9.87 6.90 8.70
N GLU A 83 9.96 7.47 9.89
CA GLU A 83 11.23 7.80 10.55
C GLU A 83 11.75 6.67 11.47
N SER A 84 10.88 5.74 11.86
CA SER A 84 11.16 4.67 12.84
C SER A 84 11.06 3.28 12.22
N LEU A 85 11.89 3.02 11.21
CA LEU A 85 12.00 1.74 10.51
C LEU A 85 12.97 0.81 11.24
N ASP A 86 12.45 0.01 12.17
CA ASP A 86 13.25 -0.78 13.11
C ASP A 86 13.33 -2.27 12.74
N LYS A 87 12.57 -2.74 11.73
CA LYS A 87 12.46 -4.17 11.41
C LYS A 87 12.68 -4.41 9.93
N SER A 88 13.52 -5.39 9.59
CA SER A 88 13.78 -5.83 8.22
C SER A 88 13.14 -7.19 7.92
N ILE A 89 12.76 -7.38 6.67
CA ILE A 89 12.36 -8.65 6.05
C ILE A 89 13.25 -8.82 4.81
N PRO A 90 14.27 -9.69 4.86
CA PRO A 90 15.10 -9.98 3.69
C PRO A 90 14.25 -10.59 2.58
N LEU A 91 14.44 -10.13 1.35
CA LEU A 91 13.65 -10.59 0.22
C LEU A 91 14.31 -11.73 -0.56
N ASP A 92 15.61 -11.95 -0.36
CA ASP A 92 16.32 -13.09 -0.94
C ASP A 92 15.61 -14.41 -0.64
N GLY A 93 15.30 -15.17 -1.69
CA GLY A 93 14.53 -16.41 -1.62
C GLY A 93 13.11 -16.28 -1.03
N THR A 94 12.58 -15.08 -0.80
CA THR A 94 11.25 -14.89 -0.20
C THR A 94 10.14 -15.28 -1.16
N ASP A 95 9.30 -16.25 -0.80
CA ASP A 95 8.11 -16.56 -1.58
C ASP A 95 7.01 -15.49 -1.36
N ILE A 96 6.34 -15.10 -2.45
CA ILE A 96 5.30 -14.06 -2.45
C ILE A 96 4.07 -14.63 -3.13
N THR A 97 2.92 -14.55 -2.49
CA THR A 97 1.65 -14.99 -3.07
C THR A 97 0.53 -14.09 -2.61
N ASP A 98 -0.47 -13.88 -3.45
CA ASP A 98 -1.76 -13.34 -3.03
C ASP A 98 -2.46 -14.31 -2.05
N SER A 99 -3.34 -13.75 -1.23
CA SER A 99 -4.08 -14.50 -0.22
C SER A 99 -5.35 -13.74 0.14
N VAL A 100 -6.31 -14.45 0.72
CA VAL A 100 -7.39 -13.84 1.50
C VAL A 100 -7.22 -14.29 2.95
N MET A 101 -7.32 -13.38 3.91
CA MET A 101 -7.10 -13.71 5.33
C MET A 101 -7.94 -12.84 6.25
N ASP A 102 -8.52 -13.44 7.29
CA ASP A 102 -9.37 -12.74 8.27
C ASP A 102 -10.46 -11.86 7.61
N GLN A 103 -11.07 -12.37 6.52
CA GLN A 103 -12.08 -11.67 5.72
C GLN A 103 -11.60 -10.36 5.05
N LYS A 104 -10.28 -10.13 5.00
CA LYS A 104 -9.67 -8.99 4.29
C LYS A 104 -9.24 -9.38 2.88
N LEU A 105 -9.63 -8.54 1.92
CA LEU A 105 -9.15 -8.57 0.55
C LEU A 105 -7.80 -7.88 0.43
N PHE A 106 -7.17 -8.04 -0.73
CA PHE A 106 -5.89 -7.41 -1.08
C PHE A 106 -4.76 -7.78 -0.12
N VAL A 107 -4.82 -9.02 0.40
CA VAL A 107 -3.79 -9.57 1.28
C VAL A 107 -2.76 -10.31 0.43
N PHE A 108 -1.50 -10.15 0.75
CA PHE A 108 -0.42 -10.95 0.21
C PHE A 108 0.44 -11.50 1.36
N LYS A 109 1.00 -12.68 1.13
CA LYS A 109 1.90 -13.35 2.07
C LYS A 109 3.34 -13.24 1.59
N LEU A 110 4.25 -13.03 2.53
CA LEU A 110 5.69 -13.12 2.34
C LEU A 110 6.23 -14.25 3.21
N GLN A 111 6.96 -15.19 2.62
CA GLN A 111 7.62 -16.28 3.33
C GLN A 111 9.11 -16.30 2.99
N PRO A 112 9.93 -15.59 3.78
CA PRO A 112 11.39 -15.60 3.61
C PRO A 112 11.98 -16.99 3.82
N LEU A 113 12.94 -17.38 2.97
CA LEU A 113 13.53 -18.72 2.98
C LEU A 113 14.21 -19.06 4.31
N ASN A 114 14.99 -18.11 4.85
CA ASN A 114 15.79 -18.31 6.06
C ASN A 114 15.00 -18.06 7.36
N TYR A 115 13.69 -17.87 7.27
CA TYR A 115 12.85 -17.58 8.43
C TYR A 115 11.65 -18.53 8.49
N ASN A 116 11.47 -19.18 9.64
CA ASN A 116 10.24 -19.94 9.95
C ASN A 116 9.07 -19.01 10.27
N ARG A 117 8.83 -18.01 9.42
CA ARG A 117 7.85 -16.95 9.65
C ARG A 117 7.23 -16.48 8.34
N THR A 118 5.91 -16.65 8.25
CA THR A 118 5.09 -16.01 7.23
C THR A 118 4.59 -14.65 7.72
N PHE A 119 4.66 -13.66 6.84
CA PHE A 119 4.11 -12.32 7.04
C PHE A 119 2.88 -12.16 6.18
N PHE A 120 1.79 -11.66 6.75
CA PHE A 120 0.58 -11.31 6.01
C PHE A 120 0.42 -9.81 6.03
N LEU A 121 0.36 -9.23 4.84
CA LEU A 121 0.26 -7.80 4.59
C LEU A 121 -0.99 -7.52 3.77
N GLN A 122 -1.69 -6.44 4.09
CA GLN A 122 -2.88 -6.02 3.38
C GLN A 122 -2.68 -4.61 2.83
N ALA A 123 -2.91 -4.45 1.54
CA ALA A 123 -2.98 -3.18 0.84
C ALA A 123 -4.40 -2.58 0.91
N GLU A 124 -4.54 -1.30 0.61
CA GLU A 124 -5.83 -0.61 0.66
C GLU A 124 -6.77 -1.06 -0.48
N ASN A 125 -6.20 -1.35 -1.65
CA ASN A 125 -6.92 -1.78 -2.85
C ASN A 125 -6.05 -2.78 -3.67
N GLU A 126 -6.63 -3.31 -4.74
CA GLU A 126 -5.97 -4.28 -5.63
C GLU A 126 -4.76 -3.69 -6.36
N ALA A 127 -4.85 -2.44 -6.83
CA ALA A 127 -3.74 -1.78 -7.52
C ALA A 127 -2.52 -1.66 -6.61
N ASP A 128 -2.71 -1.20 -5.37
CA ASP A 128 -1.65 -1.12 -4.37
C ASP A 128 -1.05 -2.50 -4.07
N GLN A 129 -1.88 -3.54 -3.95
CA GLN A 129 -1.41 -4.91 -3.73
C GLN A 129 -0.48 -5.35 -4.86
N LEU A 130 -0.92 -5.16 -6.11
CA LEU A 130 -0.16 -5.54 -7.31
C LEU A 130 1.14 -4.74 -7.41
N GLU A 131 1.11 -3.44 -7.12
CA GLU A 131 2.31 -2.60 -7.10
C GLU A 131 3.31 -3.06 -6.05
N TRP A 132 2.85 -3.37 -4.83
CA TRP A 132 3.72 -3.88 -3.77
C TRP A 132 4.33 -5.23 -4.16
N MET A 133 3.52 -6.19 -4.63
CA MET A 133 4.01 -7.50 -5.05
C MET A 133 5.01 -7.37 -6.20
N SER A 134 4.72 -6.54 -7.20
CA SER A 134 5.59 -6.32 -8.36
C SER A 134 6.91 -5.66 -7.96
N ALA A 135 6.88 -4.62 -7.13
CA ALA A 135 8.08 -3.95 -6.65
C ALA A 135 8.99 -4.91 -5.85
N ILE A 136 8.41 -5.72 -4.97
CA ILE A 136 9.17 -6.70 -4.19
C ILE A 136 9.74 -7.80 -5.11
N CYS A 137 8.97 -8.32 -6.07
CA CYS A 137 9.47 -9.28 -7.06
C CYS A 137 10.64 -8.72 -7.88
N PHE A 138 10.54 -7.46 -8.31
CA PHE A 138 11.58 -6.79 -9.07
C PHE A 138 12.85 -6.60 -8.23
N ALA A 139 12.72 -6.11 -7.00
CA ALA A 139 13.81 -5.96 -6.04
C ALA A 139 14.59 -7.27 -5.86
N LYS A 140 13.87 -8.38 -5.62
CA LYS A 140 14.46 -9.72 -5.51
C LYS A 140 15.29 -10.13 -6.73
N ALA A 141 14.77 -9.85 -7.93
CA ALA A 141 15.43 -10.23 -9.18
C ALA A 141 16.73 -9.44 -9.43
N ILE A 142 16.82 -8.21 -8.94
CA ILE A 142 18.03 -7.39 -9.05
C ILE A 142 19.13 -7.88 -8.10
N SER A 143 18.77 -8.30 -6.88
CA SER A 143 19.73 -8.76 -5.87
C SER A 143 20.59 -9.94 -6.36
N HIS A 144 20.04 -10.82 -7.20
CA HIS A 144 20.78 -11.95 -7.76
C HIS A 144 21.75 -11.57 -8.90
N GLN A 145 21.75 -10.32 -9.39
CA GLN A 145 22.61 -9.87 -10.50
C GLN A 145 23.88 -9.15 -10.02
N THR A 146 23.90 -8.57 -8.82
CA THR A 146 25.03 -7.77 -8.34
C THR A 146 26.23 -8.58 -7.84
N ASP A 147 26.06 -9.89 -7.61
CA ASP A 147 27.15 -10.77 -7.16
C ASP A 147 28.07 -11.27 -8.30
N LYS A 148 27.66 -11.12 -9.57
CA LYS A 148 28.47 -11.55 -10.73
C LYS A 148 29.47 -10.50 -11.23
N SER A 149 29.49 -9.29 -10.68
CA SER A 149 30.32 -8.19 -11.19
C SER A 149 31.51 -7.78 -10.30
N LYS A 150 31.89 -8.58 -9.29
CA LYS A 150 33.02 -8.24 -8.39
C LYS A 150 34.34 -8.94 -8.66
N SER A 151 34.57 -9.51 -9.84
CA SER A 151 35.90 -10.01 -10.22
C SER A 151 36.30 -9.61 -11.63
N CYS A 152 36.73 -8.35 -11.77
CA CYS A 152 37.55 -7.90 -12.89
C CYS A 152 38.75 -7.18 -12.29
N VAL A 153 39.68 -7.93 -11.68
CA VAL A 153 41.02 -7.42 -11.42
C VAL A 153 41.77 -7.56 -12.73
N LEU A 154 41.90 -6.46 -13.47
CA LEU A 154 42.82 -6.40 -14.61
C LEU A 154 44.24 -6.49 -14.05
N GLN A 155 44.97 -7.53 -14.45
CA GLN A 155 46.39 -7.74 -14.19
C GLN A 155 47.22 -7.11 -15.30
#